data_AF-A0A1V2L857-F1
#
_entry.id   AF-A0A1V2L857-F1
#
_cell.length_a   1.000
_cell.length_b   1.000
_cell.length_c   1.000
_cell.angle_alpha   90.00
_cell.angle_beta   90.00
_cell.angle_gamma   90.00
#
_symmetry.space_group_name_H-M   'P 1'
#
loop_
_entity.id
_entity.type
_entity.pdbx_description
1 polymer ?
#
loop_
_entity_poly.entity_id
_entity_poly.type
_entity_poly.pdbx_seq_one_letter_code
_entity_poly.pdbx_strand_id
1 'polypeptide(L)'
;MVSFTEQELWGGAITTNIPDGLVDASQFRQVPDTQEVFLVPTENTTDYEQMHKNDTIIFDLLERVDGADVDAVKEHFADIAHLNDADEWKLISIDEAKTTITPPTKSYIGVGIEPSKKWGRDESKGKGFQPALVVVLGVVRLAKVDTDLLVTYNVPLGEAEELEGLYKIHESEQKLFSATDSDNIALKRIELAVNVVKQIIENLNVADWGLFG
;
A
#
# COMPACT_ATOMS: atom_id res chain seq x y z
N MET A 1 13.67 -11.20 -6.68
CA MET A 1 13.52 -9.77 -7.07
C MET A 1 12.36 -9.60 -8.06
N VAL A 2 11.44 -8.68 -7.75
CA VAL A 2 10.29 -8.32 -8.60
C VAL A 2 10.75 -7.57 -9.85
N SER A 3 10.28 -7.99 -11.02
CA SER A 3 10.41 -7.24 -12.27
C SER A 3 9.22 -6.30 -12.45
N PHE A 4 9.41 -5.22 -13.21
CA PHE A 4 8.44 -4.16 -13.39
C PHE A 4 8.18 -3.88 -14.87
N THR A 5 6.93 -3.55 -15.19
CA THR A 5 6.48 -3.15 -16.51
C THR A 5 5.83 -1.77 -16.43
N GLU A 6 5.95 -1.02 -17.52
CA GLU A 6 5.23 0.25 -17.66
C GLU A 6 3.73 -0.03 -17.69
N GLN A 7 2.96 0.80 -16.98
CA GLN A 7 1.52 0.74 -16.87
C GLN A 7 0.93 2.12 -17.11
N GLU A 8 -0.05 2.16 -18.01
CA GLU A 8 -0.93 3.30 -18.22
C GLU A 8 -2.09 3.26 -17.22
N LEU A 9 -2.36 4.36 -16.56
CA LEU A 9 -3.48 4.57 -15.63
C LEU A 9 -4.41 5.64 -16.20
N TRP A 10 -5.72 5.48 -16.01
CA TRP A 10 -6.75 6.38 -16.53
C TRP A 10 -6.57 6.70 -18.02
N GLY A 11 -6.42 5.66 -18.84
CA GLY A 11 -6.25 5.80 -20.29
C GLY A 11 -4.92 6.45 -20.71
N GLY A 12 -3.88 6.33 -19.88
CA GLY A 12 -2.54 6.84 -20.17
C GLY A 12 -2.32 8.29 -19.75
N ALA A 13 -3.30 8.93 -19.10
CA ALA A 13 -3.12 10.26 -18.53
C ALA A 13 -2.04 10.28 -17.43
N ILE A 14 -1.89 9.17 -16.71
CA ILE A 14 -0.79 8.91 -15.79
C ILE A 14 -0.09 7.62 -16.19
N THR A 15 1.23 7.59 -16.10
CA THR A 15 2.03 6.39 -16.31
C THR A 15 2.93 6.12 -15.10
N THR A 16 3.23 4.86 -14.85
CA THR A 16 4.19 4.43 -13.82
C THR A 16 4.68 3.02 -14.14
N ASN A 17 5.53 2.45 -13.29
CA ASN A 17 5.96 1.07 -13.36
C ASN A 17 5.34 0.27 -12.21
N ILE A 18 4.60 -0.79 -12.53
CA ILE A 18 4.04 -1.73 -11.54
C ILE A 18 4.73 -3.10 -11.68
N PRO A 19 4.65 -3.97 -10.66
CA PRO A 19 5.13 -5.34 -10.77
C PRO A 19 4.56 -6.09 -11.97
N ASP A 20 5.40 -6.90 -12.61
CA ASP A 20 5.02 -7.67 -13.79
C ASP A 20 3.91 -8.67 -13.49
N GLY A 21 3.05 -8.86 -14.47
CA GLY A 21 2.04 -9.91 -14.46
C GLY A 21 0.85 -9.62 -13.56
N LEU A 22 0.68 -8.41 -13.01
CA LEU A 22 -0.56 -8.04 -12.32
C LEU A 22 -1.75 -8.00 -13.29
N VAL A 23 -2.94 -8.32 -12.78
CA VAL A 23 -4.20 -8.28 -13.53
C VAL A 23 -5.06 -7.13 -13.04
N ASP A 24 -5.55 -6.34 -13.98
CA ASP A 24 -6.51 -5.28 -13.71
C ASP A 24 -7.89 -5.85 -13.33
N ALA A 25 -8.40 -5.46 -12.17
CA ALA A 25 -9.69 -5.90 -11.65
C ALA A 25 -10.87 -5.38 -12.47
N SER A 26 -10.70 -4.28 -13.22
CA SER A 26 -11.72 -3.70 -14.11
C SER A 26 -12.19 -4.69 -15.19
N GLN A 27 -11.34 -5.66 -15.54
CA GLN A 27 -11.64 -6.74 -16.49
C GLN A 27 -12.72 -7.69 -15.99
N PHE A 28 -12.94 -7.76 -14.67
CA PHE A 28 -13.88 -8.69 -14.04
C PHE A 28 -15.07 -8.01 -13.38
N ARG A 29 -14.88 -6.78 -12.88
CA ARG A 29 -15.90 -6.02 -12.17
C ARG A 29 -15.70 -4.53 -12.38
N GLN A 30 -16.76 -3.76 -12.21
CA GLN A 30 -16.63 -2.30 -12.16
C GLN A 30 -15.79 -1.89 -10.95
N VAL A 31 -14.89 -0.94 -11.19
CA VAL A 31 -14.13 -0.19 -10.17
C VAL A 31 -14.58 1.27 -10.24
N PRO A 32 -14.50 2.03 -9.13
CA PRO A 32 -14.78 3.47 -9.17
C PRO A 32 -13.94 4.18 -10.23
N ASP A 33 -14.47 5.23 -10.86
CA ASP A 33 -13.80 5.95 -11.95
C ASP A 33 -12.47 6.59 -11.52
N THR A 34 -12.33 6.92 -10.23
CA THR A 34 -11.10 7.48 -9.65
C THR A 34 -10.07 6.41 -9.32
N GLN A 35 -10.39 5.11 -9.50
CA GLN A 35 -9.56 4.00 -9.05
C GLN A 35 -9.07 3.12 -10.19
N GLU A 36 -7.83 2.63 -10.03
CA GLU A 36 -7.25 1.53 -10.81
C GLU A 36 -6.80 0.45 -9.83
N VAL A 37 -7.25 -0.80 -10.02
CA VAL A 37 -7.07 -1.88 -9.04
C VAL A 37 -6.38 -3.07 -9.67
N PHE A 38 -5.22 -3.44 -9.13
CA PHE A 38 -4.37 -4.52 -9.64
C PHE A 38 -4.28 -5.68 -8.64
N LEU A 39 -4.43 -6.89 -9.16
CA LEU A 39 -4.47 -8.16 -8.42
C LEU A 39 -3.32 -9.06 -8.86
N VAL A 40 -2.76 -9.85 -7.93
CA VAL A 40 -1.75 -10.86 -8.27
C VAL A 40 -2.42 -12.12 -8.83
N PRO A 41 -2.21 -12.49 -10.11
CA PRO A 41 -2.77 -13.73 -10.66
C PRO A 41 -1.93 -14.93 -10.22
N THR A 42 -2.34 -15.60 -9.14
CA THR A 42 -1.95 -16.98 -8.72
C THR A 42 -0.60 -17.52 -9.23
N GLU A 43 0.41 -17.76 -8.40
CA GLU A 43 0.41 -18.84 -7.39
C GLU A 43 0.79 -18.37 -5.97
N ASN A 44 0.41 -19.17 -4.97
CA ASN A 44 0.95 -19.04 -3.62
C ASN A 44 2.46 -19.32 -3.67
N THR A 45 3.26 -18.28 -3.53
CA THR A 45 4.69 -18.44 -3.38
C THR A 45 5.08 -18.29 -1.92
N THR A 46 5.93 -19.19 -1.44
CA THR A 46 6.68 -19.02 -0.18
C THR A 46 7.96 -18.23 -0.41
N ASP A 47 8.22 -17.80 -1.65
CA ASP A 47 9.29 -16.86 -1.99
C ASP A 47 8.83 -15.44 -1.66
N TYR A 48 9.23 -14.98 -0.48
CA TYR A 48 8.94 -13.64 0.02
C TYR A 48 9.69 -12.52 -0.73
N GLU A 49 10.44 -12.85 -1.79
CA GLU A 49 10.93 -11.86 -2.77
C GLU A 49 9.96 -11.59 -3.91
N GLN A 50 8.80 -12.25 -3.93
CA GLN A 50 7.72 -12.10 -4.90
C GLN A 50 6.43 -11.67 -4.20
N MET A 51 5.55 -11.01 -4.94
CA MET A 51 4.26 -10.59 -4.39
C MET A 51 3.43 -11.82 -3.99
N HIS A 52 2.77 -11.74 -2.84
CA HIS A 52 1.91 -12.81 -2.38
C HIS A 52 0.56 -12.74 -3.10
N LYS A 53 -0.08 -13.88 -3.40
CA LYS A 53 -1.32 -13.93 -4.21
C LYS A 53 -2.51 -13.09 -3.65
N ASN A 54 -2.48 -12.80 -2.35
CA ASN A 54 -3.53 -12.03 -1.68
C ASN A 54 -3.19 -10.53 -1.60
N ASP A 55 -2.02 -10.14 -2.10
CA ASP A 55 -1.63 -8.73 -2.16
C ASP A 55 -2.42 -8.03 -3.27
N THR A 56 -2.69 -6.74 -3.07
CA THR A 56 -3.36 -5.89 -4.06
C THR A 56 -2.72 -4.52 -4.10
N ILE A 57 -2.69 -3.91 -5.27
CA ILE A 57 -2.31 -2.50 -5.45
C ILE A 57 -3.53 -1.73 -5.93
N ILE A 58 -3.83 -0.61 -5.27
CA ILE A 58 -4.91 0.29 -5.64
C ILE A 58 -4.32 1.68 -5.85
N PHE A 59 -4.62 2.27 -7.00
CA PHE A 59 -4.44 3.68 -7.23
C PHE A 59 -5.77 4.39 -7.02
N ASP A 60 -5.77 5.56 -6.37
CA ASP A 60 -6.98 6.38 -6.19
C ASP A 60 -6.66 7.86 -6.31
N LEU A 61 -7.52 8.63 -6.95
CA LEU A 61 -7.44 10.08 -7.06
C LEU A 61 -8.45 10.70 -6.10
N LEU A 62 -7.97 11.30 -5.03
CA LEU A 62 -8.79 11.93 -4.00
C LEU A 62 -8.57 13.44 -3.95
N GLU A 63 -9.52 14.16 -3.39
CA GLU A 63 -9.34 15.57 -3.04
C GLU A 63 -8.14 15.73 -2.11
N ARG A 64 -7.37 16.80 -2.32
CA ARG A 64 -6.24 17.12 -1.46
C ARG A 64 -6.74 17.42 -0.04
N VAL A 65 -6.20 16.71 0.94
CA VAL A 65 -6.50 17.01 2.34
C VAL A 65 -5.79 18.27 2.82
N ASP A 66 -6.43 18.99 3.73
CA ASP A 66 -5.88 20.20 4.32
C ASP A 66 -4.69 19.90 5.25
N GLY A 67 -3.94 20.94 5.64
CA GLY A 67 -2.87 20.82 6.64
C GLY A 67 -1.48 20.54 6.07
N ALA A 68 -0.59 20.01 6.92
CA ALA A 68 0.81 19.80 6.55
C ALA A 68 0.98 18.61 5.60
N ASP A 69 1.97 18.70 4.70
CA ASP A 69 2.15 17.70 3.64
C ASP A 69 2.27 16.26 4.17
N VAL A 70 2.98 16.09 5.30
CA VAL A 70 3.20 14.79 5.97
C VAL A 70 1.96 14.27 6.71
N ASP A 71 1.06 15.15 7.16
CA ASP A 71 -0.13 14.75 7.92
C ASP A 71 -1.19 14.09 7.02
N ALA A 72 -1.15 14.33 5.72
CA ALA A 72 -2.04 13.65 4.77
C ALA A 72 -1.94 12.13 4.80
N VAL A 73 -0.76 11.57 5.08
CA VAL A 73 -0.61 10.13 5.25
C VAL A 73 -1.49 9.63 6.39
N LYS A 74 -1.56 10.36 7.50
CA LYS A 74 -2.37 9.96 8.66
C LYS A 74 -3.86 10.09 8.38
N GLU A 75 -4.28 11.16 7.70
CA GLU A 75 -5.69 11.41 7.37
C GLU A 75 -6.22 10.36 6.39
N HIS A 76 -5.53 10.16 5.25
CA HIS A 76 -5.90 9.15 4.28
C HIS A 76 -5.86 7.73 4.87
N PHE A 77 -4.89 7.42 5.74
CA PHE A 77 -4.87 6.13 6.42
C PHE A 77 -6.05 5.96 7.38
N ALA A 78 -6.41 7.01 8.12
CA ALA A 78 -7.57 6.98 9.02
C ALA A 78 -8.87 6.72 8.26
N ASP A 79 -9.03 7.32 7.08
CA ASP A 79 -10.20 7.11 6.21
C ASP A 79 -10.24 5.67 5.67
N ILE A 80 -9.12 5.13 5.20
CA ILE A 80 -9.02 3.72 4.79
C ILE A 80 -9.39 2.78 5.94
N ALA A 81 -8.83 3.00 7.13
CA ALA A 81 -9.13 2.20 8.31
C ALA A 81 -10.61 2.28 8.71
N HIS A 82 -11.20 3.47 8.62
CA HIS A 82 -12.63 3.67 8.87
C HIS A 82 -13.50 2.91 7.87
N LEU A 83 -13.15 2.94 6.57
CA LEU A 83 -13.85 2.19 5.51
C LEU A 83 -13.75 0.67 5.70
N ASN A 84 -12.68 0.20 6.36
CA ASN A 84 -12.49 -1.21 6.69
C ASN A 84 -13.19 -1.64 8.00
N ASP A 85 -13.95 -0.75 8.64
CA ASP A 85 -14.52 -0.95 9.98
C ASP A 85 -13.44 -1.33 11.02
N ALA A 86 -12.22 -0.81 10.87
CA ALA A 86 -11.13 -1.06 11.81
C ALA A 86 -11.22 -0.08 12.99
N ASP A 87 -11.73 -0.58 14.13
CA ASP A 87 -11.83 0.20 15.39
C ASP A 87 -10.48 0.71 15.91
N GLU A 88 -9.39 0.02 15.57
CA GLU A 88 -8.03 0.30 16.03
C GLU A 88 -7.07 0.11 14.86
N TRP A 89 -6.18 1.08 14.67
CA TRP A 89 -5.07 0.99 13.72
C TRP A 89 -3.84 1.68 14.29
N LYS A 90 -2.66 1.33 13.78
CA LYS A 90 -1.39 1.94 14.20
C LYS A 90 -0.52 2.23 12.99
N LEU A 91 -0.03 3.46 12.91
CA LEU A 91 1.03 3.83 11.97
C LEU A 91 2.39 3.44 12.55
N ILE A 92 3.18 2.69 11.79
CA ILE A 92 4.52 2.24 12.18
C ILE A 92 5.58 3.24 11.71
N SER A 93 5.45 3.74 10.49
CA SER A 93 6.41 4.68 9.89
C SER A 93 5.75 5.61 8.89
N ILE A 94 6.36 6.78 8.71
CA ILE A 94 6.14 7.68 7.59
C ILE A 94 7.53 8.14 7.13
N ASP A 95 7.81 7.96 5.85
CA ASP A 95 9.06 8.41 5.24
C ASP A 95 8.75 9.23 3.98
N GLU A 96 9.54 10.28 3.71
CA GLU A 96 9.43 11.04 2.46
C GLU A 96 9.88 10.16 1.30
N ALA A 97 9.07 10.10 0.25
CA ALA A 97 9.36 9.38 -0.98
C ALA A 97 9.83 10.35 -2.05
N LYS A 98 10.77 9.91 -2.89
CA LYS A 98 11.25 10.71 -4.02
C LYS A 98 10.32 10.52 -5.21
N THR A 99 9.93 11.62 -5.84
CA THR A 99 9.18 11.64 -7.10
C THR A 99 9.88 12.54 -8.11
N THR A 100 9.62 12.33 -9.40
CA THR A 100 10.18 13.09 -10.51
C THR A 100 9.13 13.93 -11.26
N ILE A 101 7.89 13.94 -10.78
CA ILE A 101 6.76 14.67 -11.38
C ILE A 101 7.09 16.17 -11.46
N THR A 102 6.69 16.77 -12.59
CA THR A 102 6.85 18.21 -12.84
C THR A 102 5.46 18.86 -13.03
N PRO A 103 5.14 19.95 -12.29
CA PRO A 103 5.98 20.66 -11.33
C PRO A 103 6.31 19.82 -10.08
N PRO A 104 7.43 20.09 -9.38
CA PRO A 104 7.83 19.32 -8.20
C PRO A 104 6.72 19.24 -7.17
N THR A 105 6.50 18.04 -6.66
CA THR A 105 5.47 17.73 -5.66
C THR A 105 6.06 16.98 -4.48
N LYS A 106 5.33 16.93 -3.36
CA LYS A 106 5.68 16.14 -2.19
C LYS A 106 5.06 14.76 -2.26
N SER A 107 5.81 13.77 -1.79
CA SER A 107 5.32 12.40 -1.68
C SER A 107 5.84 11.72 -0.42
N TYR A 108 5.04 10.82 0.13
CA TYR A 108 5.34 10.09 1.36
C TYR A 108 4.90 8.63 1.23
N ILE A 109 5.54 7.75 1.99
CA ILE A 109 5.10 6.37 2.19
C ILE A 109 4.87 6.16 3.69
N GLY A 110 3.64 5.79 4.03
CA GLY A 110 3.27 5.33 5.36
C GLY A 110 3.12 3.81 5.41
N VAL A 111 3.46 3.20 6.54
CA VAL A 111 3.13 1.80 6.83
C VAL A 111 2.27 1.76 8.06
N GLY A 112 1.08 1.16 7.97
CA GLY A 112 0.20 0.99 9.12
C GLY A 112 -0.41 -0.41 9.19
N ILE A 113 -0.87 -0.76 10.38
CA ILE A 113 -1.43 -2.07 10.72
C ILE A 113 -2.88 -1.89 11.17
N GLU A 114 -3.77 -2.68 10.58
CA GLU A 114 -5.15 -2.88 11.00
C GLU A 114 -5.33 -4.33 11.49
N PRO A 115 -5.54 -4.56 12.79
CA PRO A 115 -5.95 -5.87 13.29
C PRO A 115 -7.33 -6.22 12.74
N SER A 116 -7.49 -7.39 12.12
CA SER A 116 -8.78 -7.81 11.58
C SER A 116 -9.70 -8.32 12.70
N LYS A 117 -10.57 -7.44 13.23
CA LYS A 117 -11.69 -7.86 14.09
C LYS A 117 -12.88 -8.30 13.23
N LYS A 118 -12.76 -9.36 12.43
CA LYS A 118 -13.93 -9.86 11.68
C LYS A 118 -14.95 -10.48 12.64
N TRP A 119 -16.03 -9.73 12.91
CA TRP A 119 -17.30 -10.14 13.54
C TRP A 119 -17.25 -11.30 14.54
N GLY A 120 -16.82 -11.02 15.78
CA GLY A 120 -17.15 -11.85 16.95
C GLY A 120 -16.76 -13.33 16.86
N ARG A 121 -15.94 -13.73 15.88
CA ARG A 121 -15.39 -15.07 15.76
C ARG A 121 -13.91 -14.99 16.11
N ASP A 122 -13.53 -15.78 17.10
CA ASP A 122 -12.13 -16.04 17.38
C ASP A 122 -11.55 -16.89 16.23
N GLU A 123 -11.13 -16.22 15.15
CA GLU A 123 -10.44 -16.83 14.02
C GLU A 123 -8.96 -17.10 14.31
N SER A 124 -8.50 -16.93 15.55
CA SER A 124 -7.14 -17.34 15.92
C SER A 124 -6.89 -18.81 15.63
N LYS A 125 -7.94 -19.63 15.38
CA LYS A 125 -7.85 -21.09 15.22
C LYS A 125 -7.10 -21.73 16.39
N GLY A 126 -7.19 -21.12 17.58
CA GLY A 126 -6.45 -21.54 18.77
C GLY A 126 -4.95 -21.18 18.76
N LYS A 127 -4.49 -20.33 17.83
CA LYS A 127 -3.09 -19.91 17.67
C LYS A 127 -2.72 -18.64 18.44
N GLY A 128 -3.65 -18.02 19.16
CA GLY A 128 -3.40 -16.84 20.00
C GLY A 128 -3.22 -15.51 19.24
N PHE A 129 -3.30 -15.51 17.91
CA PHE A 129 -3.05 -14.35 17.06
C PHE A 129 -4.19 -14.17 16.04
N GLN A 130 -4.66 -12.93 15.83
CA GLN A 130 -5.71 -12.60 14.85
C GLN A 130 -5.09 -12.21 13.51
N PRO A 131 -5.72 -12.52 12.35
CA PRO A 131 -5.29 -12.00 11.06
C PRO A 131 -5.15 -10.48 11.08
N ALA A 132 -4.18 -9.95 10.35
CA ALA A 132 -3.94 -8.52 10.27
C ALA A 132 -3.79 -8.07 8.82
N LEU A 133 -4.21 -6.85 8.54
CA LEU A 133 -3.92 -6.18 7.30
C LEU A 133 -2.80 -5.18 7.56
N VAL A 134 -1.69 -5.30 6.83
CA VAL A 134 -0.71 -4.23 6.74
C VAL A 134 -1.00 -3.43 5.47
N VAL A 135 -1.13 -2.13 5.61
CA VAL A 135 -1.36 -1.20 4.51
C VAL A 135 -0.10 -0.36 4.33
N VAL A 136 0.50 -0.44 3.15
CA VAL A 136 1.57 0.47 2.72
C VAL A 136 0.93 1.52 1.82
N LEU A 137 0.88 2.76 2.30
CA LEU A 137 0.20 3.87 1.66
C LEU A 137 1.20 4.88 1.11
N GLY A 138 1.30 4.94 -0.21
CA GLY A 138 1.93 6.03 -0.93
C GLY A 138 0.97 7.21 -1.11
N VAL A 139 1.41 8.43 -0.80
CA VAL A 139 0.63 9.66 -1.02
C VAL A 139 1.47 10.61 -1.88
N VAL A 140 0.95 11.04 -3.03
CA VAL A 140 1.58 12.01 -3.93
C VAL A 140 0.72 13.26 -4.04
N ARG A 141 1.21 14.38 -3.51
CA ARG A 141 0.44 15.62 -3.24
C ARG A 141 0.33 16.56 -4.45
N LEU A 142 -0.32 16.17 -5.55
CA LEU A 142 -0.38 16.92 -6.83
C LEU A 142 -0.95 18.36 -6.72
N ALA A 143 -0.13 19.29 -6.22
CA ALA A 143 -0.53 20.65 -5.85
C ALA A 143 -1.03 21.52 -7.01
N LYS A 144 -0.71 21.15 -8.25
CA LYS A 144 -1.17 21.86 -9.45
C LYS A 144 -2.69 21.75 -9.64
N VAL A 145 -3.30 20.69 -9.12
CA VAL A 145 -4.70 20.30 -9.39
C VAL A 145 -5.45 19.90 -8.11
N ASP A 146 -4.96 20.32 -6.94
CA ASP A 146 -5.57 20.06 -5.63
C ASP A 146 -6.02 18.60 -5.43
N THR A 147 -5.18 17.66 -5.87
CA THR A 147 -5.44 16.21 -5.78
C THR A 147 -4.34 15.50 -5.01
N ASP A 148 -4.72 14.52 -4.20
CA ASP A 148 -3.81 13.52 -3.65
C ASP A 148 -3.99 12.21 -4.43
N LEU A 149 -2.90 11.76 -5.08
CA LEU A 149 -2.85 10.44 -5.71
C LEU A 149 -2.36 9.45 -4.67
N LEU A 150 -3.21 8.48 -4.33
CA LEU A 150 -2.91 7.41 -3.41
C LEU A 150 -2.43 6.16 -4.15
N VAL A 151 -1.43 5.50 -3.60
CA VAL A 151 -0.99 4.15 -3.99
C VAL A 151 -1.07 3.26 -2.75
N THR A 152 -2.13 2.47 -2.66
CA THR A 152 -2.36 1.57 -1.53
C THR A 152 -1.93 0.16 -1.89
N TYR A 153 -0.90 -0.35 -1.21
CA TYR A 153 -0.52 -1.76 -1.28
C TYR A 153 -1.04 -2.47 -0.02
N ASN A 154 -1.99 -3.39 -0.21
CA ASN A 154 -2.53 -4.22 0.86
C ASN A 154 -1.73 -5.51 1.01
N VAL A 155 -1.28 -5.80 2.24
CA VAL A 155 -0.54 -7.00 2.61
C VAL A 155 -1.34 -7.75 3.68
N PRO A 156 -2.25 -8.67 3.31
CA PRO A 156 -2.96 -9.49 4.27
C PRO A 156 -2.01 -10.53 4.88
N LEU A 157 -1.91 -10.55 6.20
CA LEU A 157 -1.13 -11.50 6.99
C LEU A 157 -2.08 -12.42 7.77
N GLY A 158 -1.89 -13.72 7.64
CA GLY A 158 -2.78 -14.71 8.24
C GLY A 158 -2.12 -16.03 8.61
N GLU A 159 -0.91 -16.29 8.11
CA GLU A 159 -0.15 -17.47 8.51
C GLU A 159 0.55 -17.23 9.85
N ALA A 160 0.75 -18.31 10.62
CA ALA A 160 1.21 -18.19 12.01
C ALA A 160 2.58 -17.51 12.13
N GLU A 161 3.51 -17.84 11.23
CA GLU A 161 4.86 -17.27 11.21
C GLU A 161 4.84 -15.79 10.80
N GLU A 162 3.92 -15.39 9.92
CA GLU A 162 3.70 -13.99 9.56
C GLU A 162 3.18 -13.21 10.76
N LEU A 163 2.17 -13.73 11.44
CA LEU A 163 1.59 -13.06 12.60
C LEU A 163 2.61 -12.93 13.73
N GLU A 164 3.33 -14.00 14.08
CA GLU A 164 4.39 -13.95 15.10
C GLU A 164 5.46 -12.90 14.75
N GLY A 165 5.87 -12.83 13.48
CA GLY A 165 6.79 -11.81 12.97
C GLY A 165 6.24 -10.40 13.11
N LEU A 166 4.96 -10.18 12.79
CA LEU A 166 4.27 -8.90 12.92
C LEU A 166 4.18 -8.46 14.39
N TYR A 167 3.87 -9.37 15.31
CA TYR A 167 3.83 -9.07 16.75
C TYR A 167 5.19 -8.59 17.26
N LYS A 168 6.29 -9.24 16.86
CA LYS A 168 7.66 -8.81 17.21
C LYS A 168 7.96 -7.41 16.69
N ILE A 169 7.56 -7.10 15.46
CA ILE A 169 7.70 -5.74 14.89
C ILE A 169 6.90 -4.74 15.73
N HIS A 170 5.64 -5.06 16.03
CA HIS A 170 4.73 -4.17 16.75
C HIS A 170 5.21 -3.85 18.17
N GLU A 171 5.73 -4.83 18.92
CA GLU A 171 6.23 -4.68 20.29
C GLU A 171 7.58 -3.97 20.36
N SER A 172 8.41 -4.06 19.31
CA SER A 172 9.80 -3.64 19.39
C SER A 172 10.02 -2.12 19.59
N GLU A 173 9.00 -1.26 19.40
CA GLU A 173 9.09 0.21 19.30
C GLU A 173 10.20 0.72 18.34
N GLN A 174 10.87 -0.18 17.62
CA GLN A 174 11.95 0.10 16.72
C GLN A 174 11.40 0.60 15.39
N LYS A 175 12.22 1.37 14.67
CA LYS A 175 11.89 1.69 13.28
C LYS A 175 11.78 0.37 12.51
N LEU A 176 10.73 0.24 11.71
CA LEU A 176 10.38 -0.96 10.94
C LEU A 176 11.59 -1.59 10.21
N PHE A 177 12.53 -0.76 9.73
CA PHE A 177 13.73 -1.16 8.98
C PHE A 177 15.05 -1.12 9.76
N SER A 178 15.01 -1.01 11.09
CA SER A 178 16.19 -1.19 11.95
C SER A 178 16.34 -2.61 12.50
N ALA A 179 15.34 -3.47 12.25
CA ALA A 179 15.38 -4.87 12.66
C ALA A 179 16.43 -5.64 11.84
N THR A 180 17.39 -6.24 12.54
CA THR A 180 18.42 -7.12 11.96
C THR A 180 17.91 -8.55 11.70
N ASP A 181 16.60 -8.77 11.80
CA ASP A 181 15.99 -10.10 11.66
C ASP A 181 15.58 -10.34 10.21
N SER A 182 16.58 -10.60 9.37
CA SER A 182 16.39 -10.96 7.97
C SER A 182 15.63 -12.27 7.78
N ASP A 183 15.22 -12.96 8.84
CA ASP A 183 14.40 -14.16 8.78
C ASP A 183 12.93 -13.89 9.12
N ASN A 184 12.58 -12.69 9.61
CA ASN A 184 11.19 -12.30 9.89
C ASN A 184 10.36 -12.19 8.60
N ILE A 185 9.40 -13.11 8.43
CA ILE A 185 8.58 -13.21 7.23
C ILE A 185 7.67 -11.99 7.03
N ALA A 186 7.05 -11.48 8.10
CA ALA A 186 6.21 -10.28 7.99
C ALA A 186 7.05 -9.09 7.55
N LEU A 187 8.26 -8.94 8.10
CA LEU A 187 9.17 -7.86 7.68
C LEU A 187 9.50 -7.96 6.19
N LYS A 188 9.84 -9.14 5.67
CA LYS A 188 10.11 -9.35 4.24
C LYS A 188 8.95 -8.92 3.35
N ARG A 189 7.71 -9.33 3.70
CA ARG A 189 6.52 -8.95 2.92
C ARG A 189 6.26 -7.44 2.96
N ILE A 190 6.46 -6.81 4.12
CA ILE A 190 6.28 -5.36 4.28
C ILE A 190 7.37 -4.58 3.52
N GLU A 191 8.62 -5.00 3.61
CA GLU A 191 9.75 -4.41 2.87
C GLU A 191 9.55 -4.52 1.36
N LEU A 192 9.07 -5.66 0.89
CA LEU A 192 8.72 -5.84 -0.51
C LEU A 192 7.66 -4.84 -0.95
N ALA A 193 6.55 -4.72 -0.21
CA ALA A 193 5.47 -3.79 -0.52
C ALA A 193 5.94 -2.32 -0.51
N VAL A 194 6.76 -1.92 0.48
CA VAL A 194 7.36 -0.58 0.55
C VAL A 194 8.26 -0.31 -0.66
N ASN A 195 9.08 -1.28 -1.06
CA ASN A 195 9.92 -1.14 -2.25
C ASN A 195 9.09 -1.04 -3.54
N VAL A 196 8.00 -1.78 -3.65
CA VAL A 196 7.08 -1.68 -4.79
C VAL A 196 6.43 -0.30 -4.86
N VAL A 197 5.84 0.20 -3.76
CA VAL A 197 5.23 1.54 -3.72
C VAL A 197 6.27 2.62 -4.01
N LYS A 198 7.49 2.47 -3.50
CA LYS A 198 8.59 3.39 -3.81
C LYS A 198 8.94 3.40 -5.30
N GLN A 199 9.06 2.23 -5.94
CA GLN A 199 9.31 2.14 -7.39
C GLN A 199 8.17 2.78 -8.20
N ILE A 200 6.92 2.56 -7.79
CA ILE A 200 5.75 3.21 -8.42
C ILE A 200 5.87 4.74 -8.33
N ILE A 201 6.10 5.30 -7.14
CA ILE A 201 6.17 6.77 -6.95
C ILE A 201 7.37 7.38 -7.70
N GLU A 202 8.53 6.71 -7.69
CA GLU A 202 9.75 7.19 -8.35
C GLU A 202 9.59 7.29 -9.88
N ASN A 203 8.79 6.39 -10.47
CA ASN A 203 8.52 6.33 -11.91
C ASN A 203 7.18 6.96 -12.32
N LEU A 204 6.44 7.58 -11.39
CA LEU A 204 5.15 8.17 -11.68
C LEU A 204 5.31 9.43 -12.55
N ASN A 205 4.53 9.50 -13.62
CA ASN A 205 4.51 10.61 -14.57
C ASN A 205 3.06 11.00 -14.90
N VAL A 206 2.76 12.30 -14.85
CA VAL A 206 1.47 12.84 -15.28
C VAL A 206 1.61 13.33 -16.71
N ALA A 207 1.20 12.50 -17.66
CA ALA A 207 1.31 12.76 -19.10
C ALA A 207 0.24 13.75 -19.59
N ASP A 208 -0.97 13.66 -19.03
CA ASP A 208 -2.08 14.56 -19.35
C ASP A 208 -2.72 15.15 -18.10
N TRP A 209 -2.53 16.46 -17.89
CA TRP A 209 -3.15 17.19 -16.78
C TRP A 209 -4.63 17.52 -17.04
N GLY A 210 -5.14 17.33 -18.26
CA GLY A 210 -6.55 17.48 -18.60
C GLY A 210 -7.45 16.45 -17.91
N LEU A 211 -6.87 15.39 -17.32
CA LEU A 211 -7.57 14.41 -16.48
C LEU A 211 -8.35 15.07 -15.33
N PHE A 212 -7.85 16.19 -14.79
CA PHE A 212 -8.38 16.82 -13.59
C PHE A 212 -9.41 17.94 -13.86
N GLY A 213 -9.82 18.14 -15.12
CA GLY A 213 -10.83 19.14 -15.52
C GLY A 213 -10.32 20.27 -16.42
#